data_AF-A0A6G0Z853-F1
#
_entry.id   AF-A0A6G0Z853-F1
#
_cell.length_a   1.000
_cell.length_b   1.000
_cell.length_c   1.000
_cell.angle_alpha   90.00
_cell.angle_beta   90.00
_cell.angle_gamma   90.00
#
_symmetry.space_group_name_H-M   'P 1'
#
loop_
_entity.id
_entity.type
_entity.pdbx_description
1 polymer ?
#
loop_
_entity_poly.entity_id
_entity_poly.type
_entity_poly.pdbx_seq_one_letter_code
_entity_poly.pdbx_strand_id
1 'polypeptide(L)'
;MEYEFKDRTKVKRHRKPINRTTKRTITFDEKSRKDFLTGFHKRKLARKKKAKDDFEKKLKEEKKRIKAEARETFLKLTNSHPFIPEPLDMVTKEYSLENHTVQICDLSTDEIAKSNNWIGSNQVIYEDDKESEDEEDIDKTNEDVAESVPGMSFSSIKEIKKAIKKQASQTVQNSKIFKMKNKIERIKDKKKAKRKKLLETKRQKWLKKKGKKK
;
A
#
# COMPACT_ATOMS: atom_id res chain seq x y z
N MET A 1 -4.93 69.29 21.51
CA MET A 1 -4.97 67.86 21.89
C MET A 1 -3.56 67.42 22.19
N GLU A 2 -3.16 67.54 23.45
CA GLU A 2 -1.85 67.07 23.91
C GLU A 2 -1.88 65.55 24.06
N TYR A 3 -0.95 64.88 23.41
CA TYR A 3 -0.86 63.43 23.39
C TYR A 3 0.07 63.00 24.54
N GLU A 4 -0.50 62.58 25.66
CA GLU A 4 0.28 62.07 26.79
C GLU A 4 0.99 60.76 26.43
N PHE A 5 2.30 60.82 26.30
CA PHE A 5 3.14 59.63 26.16
C PHE A 5 3.27 58.96 27.53
N LYS A 6 2.38 57.99 27.80
CA LYS A 6 2.49 57.14 29.00
C LYS A 6 3.83 56.41 28.99
N ASP A 7 4.72 56.79 29.90
CA ASP A 7 5.97 56.09 30.14
C ASP A 7 5.67 54.62 30.44
N ARG A 8 6.09 53.76 29.51
CA ARG A 8 6.04 52.30 29.71
C ARG A 8 7.06 51.99 30.79
N THR A 9 6.59 51.98 32.04
CA THR A 9 7.39 51.57 33.19
C THR A 9 8.11 50.27 32.84
N LYS A 10 9.44 50.28 32.92
CA LYS A 10 10.27 49.12 32.58
C LYS A 10 9.92 47.99 33.55
N VAL A 11 9.05 47.08 33.15
CA VAL A 11 8.77 45.85 33.89
C VAL A 11 10.08 45.10 34.08
N LYS A 12 10.65 45.16 35.29
CA LYS A 12 11.85 44.41 35.66
C LYS A 12 11.50 42.93 35.68
N ARG A 13 11.63 42.26 34.52
CA ARG A 13 11.49 40.81 34.43
C ARG A 13 12.70 40.17 35.11
N HIS A 14 12.49 39.45 36.21
CA HIS A 14 13.54 38.61 36.79
C HIS A 14 13.99 37.59 35.75
N ARG A 15 15.29 37.59 35.41
CA ARG A 15 15.88 36.60 34.52
C ARG A 15 15.87 35.24 35.23
N LYS A 16 15.23 34.25 34.62
CA LYS A 16 15.31 32.86 35.12
C LYS A 16 16.78 32.44 35.20
N PRO A 17 17.19 31.67 36.23
CA PRO A 17 18.55 31.20 36.35
C PRO A 17 18.92 30.38 35.11
N ILE A 18 20.06 30.71 34.49
CA ILE A 18 20.53 30.01 33.29
C ILE A 18 20.90 28.59 33.69
N ASN A 19 20.21 27.61 33.11
CA ASN A 19 20.53 26.20 33.34
C ASN A 19 21.96 25.92 32.89
N ARG A 20 22.84 25.57 33.84
CA ARG A 20 24.26 25.34 33.58
C ARG A 20 24.49 24.11 32.69
N THR A 21 23.57 23.14 32.65
CA THR A 21 23.70 21.93 31.82
C THR A 21 23.50 22.19 30.33
N THR A 22 22.75 23.23 29.95
CA THR A 22 22.55 23.62 28.55
C THR A 22 23.55 24.69 28.07
N LYS A 23 24.42 25.18 28.96
CA LYS A 23 25.49 26.11 28.57
C LYS A 23 26.47 25.39 27.65
N ARG A 24 26.62 25.90 26.43
CA ARG A 24 27.63 25.43 25.47
C ARG A 24 28.84 26.33 25.54
N THR A 25 29.99 25.77 25.90
CA THR A 25 31.30 26.43 25.79
C THR A 25 31.75 26.38 24.34
N ILE A 26 32.04 27.55 23.76
CA ILE A 26 32.60 27.65 22.40
C ILE A 26 34.12 27.63 22.55
N THR A 27 34.72 26.46 22.38
CA THR A 27 36.18 26.31 22.33
C THR A 27 36.65 26.33 20.88
N PHE A 28 37.75 27.03 20.63
CA PHE A 28 38.32 27.17 19.29
C PHE A 28 39.33 26.07 19.02
N ASP A 29 38.85 24.87 18.69
CA ASP A 29 39.74 23.76 18.34
C ASP A 29 40.28 23.98 16.91
N GLU A 30 41.59 24.15 16.77
CA GLU A 30 42.24 24.40 15.48
C GLU A 30 42.00 23.29 14.46
N LYS A 31 41.94 22.04 14.94
CA LYS A 31 41.63 20.87 14.10
C LYS A 31 40.21 20.93 13.55
N SER A 32 39.23 21.27 14.40
CA SER A 32 37.84 21.47 13.98
C SER A 32 37.70 22.63 13.00
N ARG A 33 38.49 23.71 13.19
CA ARG A 33 38.57 24.87 12.29
C ARG A 33 39.12 24.46 10.93
N LYS A 34 40.21 23.69 10.89
CA LYS A 34 40.81 23.18 9.64
C LYS A 34 39.83 22.28 8.88
N ASP A 35 39.13 21.37 9.58
CA ASP A 35 38.10 20.53 8.99
C ASP A 35 36.89 21.33 8.50
N PHE A 36 36.50 22.38 9.23
CA PHE A 36 35.44 23.27 8.80
C PHE A 36 35.83 24.05 7.54
N LEU A 37 37.02 24.64 7.50
CA LEU A 37 37.50 25.43 6.37
C LEU A 37 37.81 24.58 5.13
N THR A 38 38.34 23.38 5.28
CA THR A 38 38.68 22.52 4.11
C THR A 38 37.57 21.54 3.74
N GLY A 39 36.67 21.23 4.67
CA GLY A 39 35.62 20.21 4.53
C GLY A 39 34.41 20.60 3.66
N PHE A 40 34.46 21.66 2.85
CA PHE A 40 33.33 22.07 2.01
C PHE A 40 32.85 20.96 1.07
N HIS A 41 33.77 20.20 0.46
CA HIS A 41 33.40 19.07 -0.39
C HIS A 41 32.68 17.97 0.41
N LYS A 42 33.20 17.63 1.60
CA LYS A 42 32.57 16.66 2.52
C LYS A 42 31.15 17.11 2.87
N ARG A 43 30.94 18.37 3.25
CA ARG A 43 29.60 18.93 3.53
C ARG A 43 28.68 18.95 2.29
N LYS A 44 29.22 19.23 1.10
CA LYS A 44 28.46 19.19 -0.15
C LYS A 44 27.98 17.77 -0.47
N LEU A 45 28.84 16.77 -0.28
CA LEU A 45 28.47 15.36 -0.43
C LEU A 45 27.45 14.93 0.63
N ALA A 46 27.65 15.31 1.89
CA ALA A 46 26.70 15.01 2.97
C ALA A 46 25.31 15.59 2.69
N ARG A 47 25.22 16.87 2.26
CA ARG A 47 23.95 17.49 1.85
C ARG A 47 23.31 16.77 0.66
N LYS A 48 24.10 16.37 -0.33
CA LYS A 48 23.61 15.58 -1.47
C LYS A 48 23.09 14.20 -1.06
N LYS A 49 23.78 13.53 -0.13
CA LYS A 49 23.37 12.23 0.41
C LYS A 49 22.06 12.38 1.20
N LYS A 50 22.01 13.31 2.15
CA LYS A 50 20.79 13.62 2.92
C LYS A 50 19.59 13.90 2.01
N ALA A 51 19.76 14.74 0.99
CA ALA A 51 18.68 15.04 0.05
C ALA A 51 18.21 13.81 -0.77
N LYS A 52 19.11 12.85 -1.07
CA LYS A 52 18.73 11.59 -1.70
C LYS A 52 17.97 10.69 -0.73
N ASP A 53 18.50 10.52 0.48
CA ASP A 53 17.90 9.66 1.51
C ASP A 53 16.50 10.15 1.89
N ASP A 54 16.34 11.47 2.09
CA ASP A 54 15.05 12.10 2.38
C ASP A 54 14.05 11.92 1.21
N PHE A 55 14.53 11.96 -0.04
CA PHE A 55 13.70 11.72 -1.21
C PHE A 55 13.27 10.25 -1.34
N GLU A 56 14.16 9.32 -1.03
CA GLU A 56 13.87 7.88 -1.02
C GLU A 56 12.88 7.51 0.08
N LYS A 57 13.00 8.10 1.28
CA LYS A 57 12.01 7.95 2.36
C LYS A 57 10.62 8.39 1.92
N LYS A 58 10.50 9.59 1.34
CA LYS A 58 9.24 10.10 0.78
C LYS A 58 8.66 9.18 -0.30
N LEU A 59 9.49 8.61 -1.17
CA LEU A 59 9.04 7.64 -2.17
C LEU A 59 8.51 6.34 -1.54
N LYS A 60 9.13 5.86 -0.46
CA LYS A 60 8.67 4.66 0.26
C LYS A 60 7.35 4.92 0.97
N GLU A 61 7.23 6.06 1.65
CA GLU A 61 5.99 6.50 2.32
C GLU A 61 4.84 6.64 1.32
N GLU A 62 5.06 7.28 0.17
CA GLU A 62 4.05 7.43 -0.88
C GLU A 62 3.59 6.07 -1.43
N LYS A 63 4.53 5.14 -1.66
CA LYS A 63 4.19 3.77 -2.08
C LYS A 63 3.37 3.03 -1.02
N LYS A 64 3.74 3.19 0.26
CA LYS A 64 3.01 2.58 1.38
C LYS A 64 1.59 3.14 1.46
N ARG A 65 1.43 4.46 1.31
CA ARG A 65 0.12 5.15 1.29
C ARG A 65 -0.77 4.62 0.18
N ILE A 66 -0.28 4.59 -1.05
CA ILE A 66 -1.06 4.12 -2.22
C ILE A 66 -1.43 2.63 -2.07
N LYS A 67 -0.54 1.79 -1.52
CA LYS A 67 -0.85 0.38 -1.27
C LYS A 67 -1.93 0.21 -0.19
N ALA A 68 -1.90 1.04 0.85
CA ALA A 68 -2.92 1.02 1.89
C ALA A 68 -4.28 1.49 1.33
N GLU A 69 -4.30 2.61 0.60
CA GLU A 69 -5.50 3.12 -0.09
C GLU A 69 -6.10 2.05 -1.02
N ALA A 70 -5.28 1.39 -1.83
CA ALA A 70 -5.74 0.33 -2.74
C ALA A 70 -6.33 -0.89 -2.00
N ARG A 71 -5.77 -1.26 -0.83
CA ARG A 71 -6.30 -2.33 0.02
C ARG A 71 -7.63 -1.94 0.65
N GLU A 72 -7.74 -0.71 1.16
CA GLU A 72 -8.99 -0.20 1.73
C GLU A 72 -10.09 -0.10 0.66
N THR A 73 -9.77 0.36 -0.55
CA THR A 73 -10.75 0.38 -1.65
C THR A 73 -11.19 -1.02 -2.06
N PHE A 74 -10.27 -1.99 -2.04
CA PHE A 74 -10.59 -3.38 -2.32
C PHE A 74 -11.50 -3.96 -1.23
N LEU A 75 -11.14 -3.79 0.05
CA LEU A 75 -11.92 -4.28 1.19
C LEU A 75 -13.34 -3.67 1.22
N LYS A 76 -13.47 -2.37 0.91
CA LYS A 76 -14.78 -1.72 0.79
C LYS A 76 -15.63 -2.29 -0.35
N LEU A 77 -15.00 -2.69 -1.46
CA LEU A 77 -15.70 -3.29 -2.60
C LEU A 77 -16.07 -4.75 -2.34
N THR A 78 -15.28 -5.49 -1.55
CA THR A 78 -15.56 -6.90 -1.21
C THR A 78 -16.52 -7.05 -0.04
N ASN A 79 -16.43 -6.19 0.98
CA ASN A 79 -17.25 -6.26 2.19
C ASN A 79 -18.61 -5.58 2.04
N SER A 80 -19.07 -5.32 0.80
CA SER A 80 -20.41 -4.78 0.55
C SER A 80 -21.51 -5.76 0.92
N HIS A 81 -21.19 -7.06 1.09
CA HIS A 81 -22.08 -8.04 1.71
C HIS A 81 -21.53 -8.37 3.11
N PRO A 82 -22.12 -7.83 4.19
CA PRO A 82 -21.77 -8.30 5.53
C PRO A 82 -22.05 -9.80 5.59
N PHE A 83 -21.12 -10.58 6.13
CA PHE A 83 -21.40 -11.96 6.53
C PHE A 83 -22.56 -11.91 7.50
N ILE A 84 -23.73 -12.33 7.06
CA ILE A 84 -24.89 -12.53 7.91
C ILE A 84 -24.62 -13.86 8.60
N PRO A 85 -24.37 -13.88 9.92
CA PRO A 85 -24.32 -15.14 10.64
C PRO A 85 -25.64 -15.85 10.37
N GLU A 86 -25.57 -17.08 9.85
CA GLU A 86 -26.75 -17.93 9.79
C GLU A 86 -27.32 -18.01 11.22
N PRO A 87 -28.61 -17.71 11.44
CA PRO A 87 -29.17 -17.73 12.79
C PRO A 87 -29.27 -19.17 13.29
N LEU A 88 -28.17 -19.72 13.80
CA LEU A 88 -28.11 -21.03 14.46
C LEU A 88 -29.15 -21.14 15.59
N ASP A 89 -29.44 -20.05 16.28
CA ASP A 89 -30.40 -19.98 17.40
C ASP A 89 -31.88 -20.08 16.98
N MET A 90 -32.18 -20.18 15.68
CA MET A 90 -33.55 -20.42 15.21
C MET A 90 -33.86 -21.89 14.95
N VAL A 91 -32.87 -22.79 14.97
CA VAL A 91 -33.01 -24.17 14.48
C VAL A 91 -33.39 -25.16 15.59
N THR A 92 -33.23 -24.80 16.87
CA THR A 92 -33.59 -25.70 17.99
C THR A 92 -34.18 -24.91 19.16
N LYS A 93 -35.49 -24.62 19.10
CA LYS A 93 -36.22 -24.05 20.25
C LYS A 93 -36.97 -25.16 20.98
N GLU A 94 -36.55 -25.41 22.22
CA GLU A 94 -37.25 -26.28 23.15
C GLU A 94 -38.35 -25.48 23.87
N TYR A 95 -39.58 -25.98 23.82
CA TYR A 95 -40.73 -25.42 24.53
C TYR A 95 -41.19 -26.42 25.60
N SER A 96 -41.15 -25.99 26.87
CA SER A 96 -41.69 -26.78 27.99
C SER A 96 -43.16 -26.44 28.20
N LEU A 97 -44.06 -27.38 27.90
CA LEU A 97 -45.47 -27.30 28.28
C LEU A 97 -45.67 -27.98 29.64
N GLU A 98 -46.87 -27.83 30.21
CA GLU A 98 -47.21 -28.28 31.57
C GLU A 98 -47.05 -29.81 31.77
N ASN A 99 -47.19 -30.59 30.70
CA ASN A 99 -47.13 -32.06 30.77
C ASN A 99 -46.03 -32.71 29.89
N HIS A 100 -45.34 -31.94 29.04
CA HIS A 100 -44.29 -32.47 28.13
C HIS A 100 -43.46 -31.34 27.51
N THR A 101 -42.27 -31.68 27.01
CA THR A 101 -41.37 -30.78 26.28
C THR A 101 -41.40 -31.10 24.79
N VAL A 102 -41.53 -30.09 23.93
CA VAL A 102 -41.50 -30.23 22.47
C VAL A 102 -40.30 -29.46 21.92
N GLN A 103 -39.51 -30.12 21.07
CA GLN A 103 -38.40 -29.52 20.33
C GLN A 103 -38.84 -29.33 18.88
N ILE A 104 -38.81 -28.09 18.39
CA ILE A 104 -39.08 -27.79 16.97
C ILE A 104 -37.73 -27.82 16.25
N CYS A 105 -37.53 -28.86 15.44
CA CYS A 105 -36.38 -29.03 14.55
C CYS A 105 -36.87 -29.20 13.11
N ASP A 106 -36.12 -28.66 12.16
CA ASP A 106 -36.33 -28.92 10.75
C ASP A 106 -35.88 -30.36 10.45
N LEU A 107 -36.84 -31.26 10.25
CA LEU A 107 -36.57 -32.63 9.87
C LEU A 107 -36.35 -32.70 8.35
N SER A 108 -35.18 -33.17 7.92
CA SER A 108 -34.97 -33.47 6.51
C SER A 108 -35.80 -34.68 6.09
N THR A 109 -36.39 -34.63 4.89
CA THR A 109 -37.18 -35.74 4.34
C THR A 109 -36.38 -37.03 4.25
N ASP A 110 -35.06 -36.94 4.09
CA ASP A 110 -34.17 -38.08 3.99
C ASP A 110 -33.92 -38.75 5.36
N GLU A 111 -33.91 -37.99 6.45
CA GLU A 111 -33.78 -38.53 7.82
C GLU A 111 -35.02 -39.30 8.23
N ILE A 112 -36.21 -38.74 7.94
CA ILE A 112 -37.51 -39.40 8.15
C ILE A 112 -37.60 -40.66 7.28
N ALA A 113 -37.08 -40.61 6.05
CA ALA A 113 -37.07 -41.77 5.18
C ALA A 113 -36.15 -42.88 5.71
N LYS A 114 -34.96 -42.53 6.19
CA LYS A 114 -34.02 -43.48 6.81
C LYS A 114 -34.62 -44.15 8.06
N SER A 115 -35.25 -43.38 8.95
CA SER A 115 -35.82 -43.92 10.19
C SER A 115 -37.01 -44.85 9.95
N ASN A 116 -37.79 -44.60 8.90
CA ASN A 116 -39.00 -45.36 8.56
C ASN A 116 -38.79 -46.38 7.42
N ASN A 117 -37.55 -46.60 6.98
CA ASN A 117 -37.21 -47.44 5.83
C ASN A 117 -37.98 -47.06 4.54
N TRP A 118 -38.28 -45.78 4.36
CA TRP A 118 -38.92 -45.27 3.14
C TRP A 118 -37.88 -45.00 2.06
N ILE A 119 -38.34 -45.02 0.81
CA ILE A 119 -37.55 -44.56 -0.33
C ILE A 119 -37.45 -43.03 -0.19
N GLY A 120 -36.23 -42.53 0.06
CA GLY A 120 -35.94 -41.11 0.25
C GLY A 120 -36.04 -40.29 -1.05
N SER A 121 -35.49 -39.07 -1.04
CA SER A 121 -35.47 -38.24 -2.24
C SER A 121 -34.67 -38.92 -3.38
N ASN A 122 -35.19 -38.85 -4.61
CA ASN A 122 -34.54 -39.46 -5.78
C ASN A 122 -33.32 -38.63 -6.19
N GLN A 123 -32.14 -39.04 -5.76
CA GLN A 123 -30.88 -38.38 -6.09
C GLN A 123 -30.10 -39.20 -7.13
N VAL A 124 -29.54 -38.50 -8.12
CA VAL A 124 -28.68 -39.12 -9.14
C VAL A 124 -27.33 -39.40 -8.49
N ILE A 125 -26.95 -40.69 -8.39
CA ILE A 125 -25.65 -41.09 -7.88
C ILE A 125 -24.63 -40.92 -8.99
N TYR A 126 -23.69 -39.99 -8.81
CA TYR A 126 -22.50 -39.88 -9.65
C TYR A 126 -21.41 -40.78 -9.07
N GLU A 127 -20.62 -41.44 -9.92
CA GLU A 127 -19.67 -42.50 -9.53
C GLU A 127 -18.50 -42.02 -8.64
N ASP A 128 -18.38 -40.71 -8.39
CA ASP A 128 -17.28 -40.12 -7.61
C ASP A 128 -17.59 -39.93 -6.10
N ASP A 129 -18.83 -40.16 -5.63
CA ASP A 129 -19.24 -39.87 -4.24
C ASP A 129 -19.14 -41.07 -3.27
N LYS A 130 -18.33 -42.09 -3.59
CA LYS A 130 -17.98 -43.13 -2.61
C LYS A 130 -16.73 -42.73 -1.82
N GLU A 131 -16.98 -42.32 -0.57
CA GLU A 131 -16.04 -42.15 0.54
C GLU A 131 -15.03 -40.98 0.42
N SER A 132 -15.39 -39.86 1.05
CA SER A 132 -14.39 -38.99 1.70
C SER A 132 -15.02 -38.29 2.90
N GLU A 133 -15.06 -39.01 4.02
CA GLU A 133 -14.98 -38.37 5.34
C GLU A 133 -13.51 -37.95 5.57
N ASP A 134 -13.35 -36.72 6.02
CA ASP A 134 -12.20 -36.08 6.65
C ASP A 134 -11.12 -35.33 5.82
N GLU A 135 -10.97 -34.08 6.28
CA GLU A 135 -9.94 -33.05 6.11
C GLU A 135 -10.00 -32.11 4.88
N GLU A 136 -10.60 -30.96 5.16
CA GLU A 136 -10.52 -29.71 4.42
C GLU A 136 -9.06 -29.28 4.18
N ASP A 137 -8.61 -29.40 2.94
CA ASP A 137 -7.48 -28.64 2.40
C ASP A 137 -7.96 -27.89 1.14
N ILE A 138 -8.81 -26.88 1.34
CA ILE A 138 -9.31 -26.01 0.28
C ILE A 138 -8.24 -24.98 -0.07
N ASP A 139 -7.22 -25.40 -0.81
CA ASP A 139 -6.49 -24.50 -1.71
C ASP A 139 -5.99 -25.27 -2.93
N LYS A 140 -6.85 -25.35 -3.95
CA LYS A 140 -6.48 -25.32 -5.37
C LYS A 140 -7.70 -25.29 -6.30
N THR A 141 -7.87 -24.13 -6.92
CA THR A 141 -8.18 -23.99 -8.35
C THR A 141 -9.41 -24.71 -8.89
N ASN A 142 -10.57 -24.07 -8.77
CA ASN A 142 -11.62 -24.18 -9.78
C ASN A 142 -11.45 -23.02 -10.77
N GLU A 143 -10.64 -23.26 -11.80
CA GLU A 143 -10.70 -22.54 -13.07
C GLU A 143 -11.80 -23.16 -13.94
N ASP A 144 -12.64 -22.29 -14.48
CA ASP A 144 -13.36 -22.45 -15.74
C ASP A 144 -14.42 -23.56 -15.84
N VAL A 145 -15.65 -23.33 -15.34
CA VAL A 145 -16.90 -23.38 -16.14
C VAL A 145 -17.98 -22.61 -15.38
N ALA A 146 -18.19 -21.34 -15.70
CA ALA A 146 -19.44 -20.66 -15.38
C ALA A 146 -20.05 -20.23 -16.71
N GLU A 147 -21.08 -20.96 -17.15
CA GLU A 147 -21.86 -20.62 -18.33
C GLU A 147 -22.40 -19.18 -18.20
N SER A 148 -22.00 -18.35 -19.16
CA SER A 148 -22.33 -16.93 -19.20
C SER A 148 -23.79 -16.75 -19.63
N VAL A 149 -24.68 -16.51 -18.66
CA VAL A 149 -26.05 -16.05 -18.92
C VAL A 149 -26.02 -14.65 -19.56
N PRO A 150 -26.58 -14.45 -20.77
CA PRO A 150 -26.61 -13.14 -21.43
C PRO A 150 -27.41 -12.12 -20.61
N GLY A 151 -26.79 -10.98 -20.28
CA GLY A 151 -27.42 -9.86 -19.56
C GLY A 151 -26.91 -9.60 -18.14
N MET A 152 -26.14 -10.53 -17.55
CA MET A 152 -25.48 -10.40 -16.25
C MET A 152 -23.96 -10.57 -16.35
N SER A 153 -23.33 -9.92 -17.33
CA SER A 153 -21.87 -9.84 -17.40
C SER A 153 -21.33 -8.92 -16.30
N PHE A 154 -21.27 -9.42 -15.07
CA PHE A 154 -20.36 -8.88 -14.07
C PHE A 154 -18.98 -8.87 -14.72
N SER A 155 -18.35 -7.69 -14.79
CA SER A 155 -16.98 -7.56 -15.31
C SER A 155 -16.14 -8.68 -14.70
N SER A 156 -15.57 -9.56 -15.55
CA SER A 156 -14.82 -10.73 -15.07
C SER A 156 -13.89 -10.31 -13.94
N ILE A 157 -13.67 -11.15 -12.93
CA ILE A 157 -12.75 -10.85 -11.81
C ILE A 157 -11.40 -10.34 -12.34
N LYS A 158 -10.98 -10.80 -13.52
CA LYS A 158 -9.80 -10.33 -14.27
C LYS A 158 -9.89 -8.85 -14.67
N GLU A 159 -11.05 -8.38 -15.15
CA GLU A 159 -11.32 -6.99 -15.51
C GLU A 159 -11.36 -6.07 -14.29
N ILE A 160 -11.96 -6.51 -13.17
CA ILE A 160 -11.97 -5.78 -11.90
C ILE A 160 -10.54 -5.59 -11.40
N LYS A 161 -9.73 -6.67 -11.38
CA LYS A 161 -8.30 -6.61 -11.03
C LYS A 161 -7.52 -5.65 -11.95
N LYS A 162 -7.82 -5.65 -13.25
CA LYS A 162 -7.19 -4.76 -14.24
C LYS A 162 -7.57 -3.30 -14.02
N ALA A 163 -8.85 -3.01 -13.71
CA ALA A 163 -9.33 -1.67 -13.41
C ALA A 163 -8.67 -1.10 -12.14
N ILE A 164 -8.59 -1.90 -11.06
CA ILE A 164 -7.92 -1.53 -9.81
C ILE A 164 -6.43 -1.25 -10.05
N LYS A 165 -5.74 -2.09 -10.83
CA LYS A 165 -4.33 -1.88 -11.19
C LYS A 165 -4.14 -0.59 -12.01
N LYS A 166 -5.07 -0.27 -12.90
CA LYS A 166 -5.03 0.97 -13.70
C LYS A 166 -5.23 2.20 -12.80
N GLN A 167 -6.21 2.17 -11.91
CA GLN A 167 -6.43 3.24 -10.92
C GLN A 167 -5.20 3.45 -10.02
N ALA A 168 -4.64 2.38 -9.47
CA ALA A 168 -3.43 2.45 -8.65
C ALA A 168 -2.21 2.98 -9.43
N SER A 169 -2.05 2.65 -10.71
CA SER A 169 -0.95 3.20 -11.51
C SER A 169 -1.14 4.67 -11.84
N GLN A 170 -2.37 5.13 -12.06
CA GLN A 170 -2.69 6.55 -12.26
C GLN A 170 -2.46 7.38 -10.99
N THR A 171 -2.82 6.87 -9.81
CA THR A 171 -2.55 7.58 -8.53
C THR A 171 -1.04 7.72 -8.28
N VAL A 172 -0.25 6.67 -8.54
CA VAL A 172 1.22 6.73 -8.49
C VAL A 172 1.77 7.79 -9.45
N GLN A 173 1.32 7.78 -10.71
CA GLN A 173 1.79 8.71 -11.74
C GLN A 173 1.43 10.17 -11.42
N ASN A 174 0.28 10.39 -10.77
CA ASN A 174 -0.19 11.72 -10.40
C ASN A 174 0.50 12.30 -9.17
N SER A 175 1.13 11.47 -8.34
CA SER A 175 1.83 11.92 -7.13
C SER A 175 2.97 12.92 -7.43
N LYS A 176 3.08 13.96 -6.60
CA LYS A 176 4.11 15.01 -6.73
C LYS A 176 5.52 14.43 -6.65
N ILE A 177 5.72 13.46 -5.77
CA ILE A 177 7.03 12.83 -5.52
C ILE A 177 7.47 12.00 -6.74
N PHE A 178 6.55 11.23 -7.35
CA PHE A 178 6.84 10.45 -8.55
C PHE A 178 7.09 11.34 -9.78
N LYS A 179 6.30 12.41 -9.97
CA LYS A 179 6.54 13.42 -11.01
C LYS A 179 7.93 14.05 -10.86
N MET A 180 8.33 14.37 -9.63
CA MET A 180 9.67 14.90 -9.34
C MET A 180 10.77 13.88 -9.63
N LYS A 181 10.57 12.59 -9.31
CA LYS A 181 11.49 11.50 -9.66
C LYS A 181 11.70 11.42 -11.18
N ASN A 182 10.62 11.39 -11.95
CA ASN A 182 10.67 11.32 -13.40
C ASN A 182 11.37 12.54 -14.01
N LYS A 183 11.14 13.74 -13.45
CA LYS A 183 11.84 14.96 -13.88
C LYS A 183 13.36 14.85 -13.65
N ILE A 184 13.78 14.35 -12.48
CA ILE A 184 15.20 14.15 -12.16
C ILE A 184 15.83 13.14 -13.11
N GLU A 185 15.13 12.05 -13.41
CA GLU A 185 15.57 11.00 -14.34
C GLU A 185 15.73 11.53 -15.77
N ARG A 186 14.72 12.23 -16.30
CA ARG A 186 14.80 12.90 -17.62
C ARG A 186 16.01 13.84 -17.72
N ILE A 187 16.31 14.61 -16.67
CA ILE A 187 17.48 15.49 -16.66
C ILE A 187 18.78 14.68 -16.70
N LYS A 188 18.86 13.58 -15.94
CA LYS A 188 20.02 12.67 -15.95
C LYS A 188 20.22 12.06 -17.34
N ASP A 189 19.14 11.60 -17.96
CA ASP A 189 19.21 10.94 -19.28
C ASP A 189 19.56 11.93 -20.38
N LYS A 190 19.00 13.14 -20.35
CA LYS A 190 19.40 14.23 -21.25
C LYS A 190 20.89 14.55 -21.13
N LYS A 191 21.45 14.56 -19.91
CA LYS A 191 22.89 14.75 -19.69
C LYS A 191 23.73 13.58 -20.21
N LYS A 192 23.30 12.34 -19.97
CA LYS A 192 23.96 11.13 -20.48
C LYS A 192 23.96 11.11 -22.01
N ALA A 193 22.82 11.41 -22.65
CA ALA A 193 22.68 11.47 -24.10
C ALA A 193 23.61 12.53 -24.71
N LYS A 194 23.66 13.74 -24.13
CA LYS A 194 24.61 14.78 -24.56
C LYS A 194 26.07 14.31 -24.46
N ARG A 195 26.44 13.65 -23.35
CA ARG A 195 27.80 13.11 -23.17
C ARG A 195 28.12 12.03 -24.20
N LYS A 196 27.19 11.11 -24.48
CA LYS A 196 27.35 10.09 -25.52
C LYS A 196 27.55 10.70 -26.91
N LYS A 197 26.70 11.66 -27.30
CA LYS A 197 26.85 12.40 -28.57
C LYS A 197 28.21 13.10 -28.68
N LEU A 198 28.70 13.69 -27.59
CA LEU A 198 30.02 14.34 -27.57
C LEU A 198 31.16 13.32 -27.75
N LEU A 199 31.07 12.15 -27.12
CA LEU A 199 32.04 11.07 -27.28
C LEU A 199 32.04 10.52 -28.72
N GLU A 200 30.85 10.32 -29.28
CA GLU A 200 30.66 9.81 -30.63
C GLU A 200 31.19 10.78 -31.70
N THR A 201 30.91 12.08 -31.57
CA THR A 201 31.47 13.11 -32.46
C THR A 201 32.99 13.19 -32.36
N LYS A 202 33.56 13.08 -31.15
CA LYS A 202 35.03 12.99 -30.97
C LYS A 202 35.61 11.75 -31.65
N ARG A 203 34.97 10.59 -31.51
CA ARG A 203 35.36 9.34 -32.16
C ARG A 203 35.34 9.48 -33.69
N GLN A 204 34.27 10.04 -34.26
CA GLN A 204 34.18 10.25 -35.71
C GLN A 204 35.26 11.22 -36.22
N LYS A 205 35.53 12.32 -35.51
CA LYS A 205 36.61 13.25 -35.87
C LYS A 205 37.98 12.55 -35.87
N TRP A 206 38.24 11.71 -34.87
CA TRP A 206 39.49 10.94 -34.78
C TRP A 206 39.64 9.95 -35.94
N LEU A 207 38.57 9.22 -36.29
CA LEU A 207 38.57 8.30 -37.44
C LEU A 207 38.82 9.04 -38.76
N LYS A 208 38.16 10.18 -38.99
CA LYS A 208 38.40 11.03 -40.18
C LYS A 208 39.85 11.53 -40.25
N LYS A 209 40.46 11.90 -39.12
CA LYS A 209 41.87 12.34 -39.06
C LYS A 209 42.84 11.20 -39.37
N LYS A 210 42.52 9.95 -38.98
CA LYS A 210 43.30 8.78 -39.36
C LYS A 210 43.16 8.41 -40.84
N GLY A 211 41.96 8.54 -41.41
CA GLY A 211 41.71 8.25 -42.83
C GLY A 211 42.38 9.23 -43.80
N LYS A 212 42.61 10.49 -43.39
CA LYS A 212 43.30 11.52 -44.20
C LYS A 212 44.85 11.46 -44.15
N LYS A 213 45.42 10.47 -43.45
CA LYS A 213 46.88 10.29 -43.30
C LYS A 213 47.45 9.22 -44.27
N LYS A 214 46.72 8.86 -45.31
CA LYS A 214 47.20 8.04 -46.42
C LYS A 214 47.18 8.88 -47.68
#